data_AF-A0A7C6LV09-F1
#
_entry.id   AF-A0A7C6LV09-F1
#
_cell.length_a   1.000
_cell.length_b   1.000
_cell.length_c   1.000
_cell.angle_alpha   90.00
_cell.angle_beta   90.00
_cell.angle_gamma   90.00
#
_symmetry.space_group_name_H-M   'P 1'
#
loop_
_entity.id
_entity.type
_entity.pdbx_description
1 polymer ?
#
loop_
_entity_poly.entity_id
_entity_poly.type
_entity_poly.pdbx_seq_one_letter_code
_entity_poly.pdbx_strand_id
1 'polypeptide(L)'
;MRCSPPRSSSPSSPGSRSSGTRCGWFARVSGPWPSGRHVGRVGRGPGPVRAPVVSDLARQDGDAVLPAALAAEVILLCRERGLTIATAESLTGGLVCGELTAVPGASVAVRGAVVAYATDRKAALLQVPDALLADRGAVDGDVARAMAVGVRRAMLAEIGVATTGVAGPEPQDGKTVGTVFIAVSGPATDVVEELHLSGDRAQIRAETVQAALRLCRDVLRQSS
;
A
#
# COMPACT_ATOMS: atom_id res chain seq x y z
N MET A 1 -44.21 38.69 -46.23
CA MET A 1 -45.40 38.30 -45.43
C MET A 1 -44.85 37.54 -44.22
N ARG A 2 -44.84 38.04 -42.96
CA ARG A 2 -45.97 38.31 -42.03
C ARG A 2 -46.82 37.06 -41.79
N CYS A 3 -47.07 36.55 -40.57
CA CYS A 3 -47.04 37.16 -39.21
C CYS A 3 -46.56 36.23 -38.07
N SER A 4 -46.22 36.85 -36.93
CA SER A 4 -46.36 36.37 -35.53
C SER A 4 -47.14 37.47 -34.76
N PRO A 5 -47.34 37.44 -33.41
CA PRO A 5 -47.65 36.40 -32.41
C PRO A 5 -49.03 36.72 -31.74
N PRO A 6 -49.36 36.38 -30.47
CA PRO A 6 -48.81 36.95 -29.20
C PRO A 6 -48.53 35.85 -28.11
N ARG A 7 -47.74 36.02 -27.01
CA ARG A 7 -47.83 36.87 -25.78
C ARG A 7 -49.22 36.85 -25.09
N SER A 8 -49.38 36.85 -23.76
CA SER A 8 -48.48 36.93 -22.57
C SER A 8 -48.95 35.91 -21.49
N SER A 9 -48.66 35.92 -20.17
CA SER A 9 -47.95 36.82 -19.22
C SER A 9 -47.60 36.06 -17.91
N SER A 10 -46.67 36.59 -17.10
CA SER A 10 -46.46 36.23 -15.68
C SER A 10 -47.28 37.16 -14.74
N PRO A 11 -47.42 36.86 -13.42
CA PRO A 11 -46.54 37.57 -12.47
C PRO A 11 -46.18 36.87 -11.12
N SER A 12 -45.08 37.37 -10.52
CA SER A 12 -44.78 37.56 -9.07
C SER A 12 -44.82 36.41 -8.03
N SER A 13 -43.68 36.22 -7.35
CA SER A 13 -43.55 35.63 -5.98
C SER A 13 -43.98 36.63 -4.90
N PRO A 14 -44.23 36.21 -3.63
CA PRO A 14 -43.17 36.24 -2.60
C PRO A 14 -43.28 35.21 -1.43
N GLY A 15 -42.26 35.15 -0.57
CA GLY A 15 -42.30 34.57 0.79
C GLY A 15 -41.91 33.09 0.88
N SER A 16 -40.67 32.72 1.24
CA SER A 16 -40.11 32.66 2.61
C SER A 16 -40.80 31.67 3.57
N ARG A 17 -40.10 30.56 3.87
CA ARG A 17 -39.87 30.05 5.25
C ARG A 17 -38.83 28.93 5.28
N SER A 18 -38.26 28.77 6.46
CA SER A 18 -37.11 27.94 6.79
C SER A 18 -37.48 26.52 7.24
N SER A 19 -36.80 25.51 6.72
CA SER A 19 -36.27 24.33 7.44
C SER A 19 -35.64 23.36 6.43
N GLY A 20 -34.59 22.60 6.73
CA GLY A 20 -33.85 22.57 7.98
C GLY A 20 -33.38 21.16 8.37
N THR A 21 -32.62 20.46 7.52
CA THR A 21 -31.95 19.22 7.92
C THR A 21 -30.59 19.07 7.25
N ARG A 22 -29.51 19.26 8.02
CA ARG A 22 -28.19 18.72 7.68
C ARG A 22 -28.10 17.33 8.29
N CYS A 23 -27.86 16.30 7.49
CA CYS A 23 -27.56 14.96 8.02
C CYS A 23 -26.13 14.90 8.58
N GLY A 24 -25.97 15.34 9.83
CA GLY A 24 -24.72 15.16 10.58
C GLY A 24 -24.64 13.79 11.22
N TRP A 25 -23.78 12.91 10.70
CA TRP A 25 -23.48 11.62 11.32
C TRP A 25 -22.45 11.80 12.45
N PHE A 26 -22.93 12.19 13.63
CA PHE A 26 -22.17 12.14 14.89
C PHE A 26 -22.96 11.35 15.94
N ALA A 27 -22.71 10.04 16.02
CA ALA A 27 -23.26 9.21 17.09
C ALA A 27 -22.46 9.42 18.39
N ARG A 28 -22.90 10.38 19.22
CA ARG A 28 -22.49 10.43 20.63
C ARG A 28 -23.24 9.34 21.40
N VAL A 29 -22.55 8.28 21.79
CA VAL A 29 -23.03 7.37 22.83
C VAL A 29 -22.65 7.96 24.18
N SER A 30 -23.62 8.55 24.88
CA SER A 30 -23.47 9.07 26.24
C SER A 30 -24.54 8.47 27.14
N GLY A 31 -24.16 7.44 27.90
CA GLY A 31 -24.96 6.81 28.94
C GLY A 31 -24.05 6.42 30.13
N PRO A 32 -24.52 6.54 31.39
CA PRO A 32 -23.69 6.33 32.56
C PRO A 32 -23.35 4.86 32.80
N TRP A 33 -22.10 4.58 33.16
CA TRP A 33 -21.63 3.25 33.55
C TRP A 33 -22.08 2.92 34.99
N PRO A 34 -22.64 1.73 35.26
CA PRO A 34 -23.01 1.32 36.62
C PRO A 34 -21.76 0.99 37.44
N SER A 35 -21.60 1.66 38.60
CA SER A 35 -20.46 1.47 39.50
C SER A 35 -20.62 0.22 40.38
N GLY A 36 -20.15 -0.93 39.90
CA GLY A 36 -20.11 -2.19 40.65
C GLY A 36 -18.72 -2.51 41.21
N ARG A 37 -18.56 -2.52 42.54
CA ARG A 37 -17.31 -2.96 43.20
C ARG A 37 -17.27 -4.48 43.37
N HIS A 38 -16.47 -5.18 42.56
CA HIS A 38 -15.98 -6.53 42.90
C HIS A 38 -14.48 -6.60 42.69
N VAL A 39 -13.73 -6.67 43.80
CA VAL A 39 -12.27 -6.82 43.79
C VAL A 39 -11.94 -8.31 43.64
N GLY A 40 -12.02 -8.80 42.40
CA GLY A 40 -11.57 -10.14 42.05
C GLY A 40 -10.05 -10.26 42.16
N ARG A 41 -9.56 -11.29 42.86
CA ARG A 41 -8.14 -11.58 43.05
C ARG A 41 -7.47 -11.87 41.70
N VAL A 42 -6.66 -10.91 41.20
CA VAL A 42 -5.92 -11.07 39.94
C VAL A 42 -4.93 -12.23 40.06
N GLY A 43 -5.12 -13.27 39.25
CA GLY A 43 -4.12 -14.31 39.06
C GLY A 43 -2.89 -13.74 38.38
N ARG A 44 -1.70 -14.23 38.72
CA ARG A 44 -0.46 -13.85 38.03
C ARG A 44 -0.55 -14.36 36.59
N GLY A 45 -0.59 -13.45 35.63
CA GLY A 45 -0.48 -13.79 34.21
C GLY A 45 0.88 -14.46 33.91
N PRO A 46 0.99 -15.22 32.80
CA PRO A 46 2.25 -15.81 32.40
C PRO A 46 3.31 -14.71 32.22
N GLY A 47 4.54 -15.02 32.62
CA GLY A 47 5.67 -14.09 32.54
C GLY A 47 6.00 -13.68 31.09
N PRO A 48 6.85 -12.66 30.90
CA PRO A 48 7.17 -12.14 29.57
C PRO A 48 7.72 -13.26 28.68
N VAL A 49 7.02 -13.52 27.58
CA VAL A 49 7.50 -14.43 26.53
C VAL A 49 8.73 -13.77 25.91
N ARG A 50 9.89 -14.40 26.06
CA ARG A 50 11.12 -13.96 25.39
C ARG A 50 10.89 -13.98 23.89
N ALA A 51 11.09 -12.85 23.23
CA ALA A 51 11.25 -12.83 21.78
C ALA A 51 12.43 -13.74 21.38
N PRO A 52 12.33 -14.51 20.29
CA PRO A 52 13.41 -15.37 19.84
C PRO A 52 14.64 -14.52 19.50
N VAL A 53 15.80 -14.91 20.02
CA VAL A 53 17.09 -14.35 19.62
C VAL A 53 17.38 -14.76 18.18
N VAL A 54 17.72 -13.79 17.34
CA VAL A 54 17.95 -14.00 15.90
C VAL A 54 19.36 -14.54 15.66
N SER A 55 19.59 -15.78 16.09
CA SER A 55 20.81 -16.53 15.86
C SER A 55 20.50 -18.03 15.80
N ASP A 56 20.39 -18.55 14.58
CA ASP A 56 20.69 -19.94 14.14
C ASP A 56 19.85 -20.38 12.93
N LEU A 57 19.77 -19.53 11.90
CA LEU A 57 19.37 -19.92 10.54
C LEU A 57 20.40 -19.40 9.53
N ALA A 58 21.60 -19.99 9.56
CA ALA A 58 22.67 -19.71 8.62
C ALA A 58 23.41 -21.00 8.21
N ARG A 59 22.87 -21.65 7.16
CA ARG A 59 23.62 -22.12 5.97
C ARG A 59 22.75 -22.99 5.07
N GLN A 60 22.38 -22.45 3.91
CA GLN A 60 22.78 -22.98 2.61
C GLN A 60 22.63 -21.88 1.54
N ASP A 61 23.48 -21.98 0.51
CA ASP A 61 23.62 -21.11 -0.66
C ASP A 61 24.15 -19.67 -0.43
N GLY A 62 25.17 -19.32 -1.21
CA GLY A 62 25.98 -18.10 -1.04
C GLY A 62 25.31 -16.82 -1.53
N ASP A 63 25.61 -15.69 -0.86
CA ASP A 63 25.12 -14.33 -1.15
C ASP A 63 23.59 -14.13 -1.22
N ALA A 64 22.80 -15.09 -0.74
CA ALA A 64 21.37 -14.92 -0.51
C ALA A 64 21.09 -13.95 0.66
N VAL A 65 21.17 -12.63 0.41
CA VAL A 65 20.83 -11.60 1.41
C VAL A 65 19.37 -11.73 1.82
N LEU A 66 19.11 -12.09 3.08
CA LEU A 66 17.77 -12.33 3.61
C LEU A 66 16.89 -11.07 3.55
N PRO A 67 15.56 -11.20 3.33
CA PRO A 67 14.63 -10.07 3.33
C PRO A 67 14.77 -9.14 4.53
N ALA A 68 14.90 -9.69 5.74
CA ALA A 68 15.10 -8.93 6.97
C ALA A 68 16.38 -8.06 6.96
N ALA A 69 17.47 -8.53 6.33
CA ALA A 69 18.70 -7.74 6.21
C ALA A 69 18.55 -6.60 5.21
N LEU A 70 17.87 -6.84 4.09
CA LEU A 70 17.54 -5.80 3.10
C LEU A 70 16.60 -4.74 3.70
N ALA A 71 15.57 -5.17 4.42
CA ALA A 71 14.65 -4.29 5.12
C ALA A 71 15.37 -3.42 6.15
N ALA A 72 16.26 -4.01 6.97
CA ALA A 72 17.06 -3.26 7.94
C ALA A 72 17.95 -2.20 7.26
N GLU A 73 18.55 -2.52 6.11
CA GLU A 73 19.37 -1.57 5.35
C GLU A 73 18.52 -0.45 4.72
N VAL A 74 17.34 -0.76 4.16
CA VAL A 74 16.40 0.25 3.63
C VAL A 74 15.97 1.22 4.73
N ILE A 75 15.62 0.72 5.92
CA ILE A 75 15.24 1.56 7.07
C ILE A 75 16.41 2.44 7.54
N LEU A 76 17.65 1.91 7.55
CA LEU A 76 18.85 2.67 7.88
C LEU A 76 19.09 3.81 6.87
N LEU A 77 19.11 3.50 5.57
CA LEU A 77 19.32 4.47 4.50
C LEU A 77 18.24 5.57 4.49
N CYS A 78 16.98 5.20 4.70
CA CYS A 78 15.88 6.16 4.85
C CYS A 78 16.10 7.08 6.05
N ARG A 79 16.46 6.52 7.22
CA ARG A 79 16.72 7.29 8.44
C ARG A 79 17.90 8.26 8.29
N GLU A 80 19.01 7.81 7.71
CA GLU A 80 20.23 8.62 7.50
C GLU A 80 19.99 9.78 6.54
N ARG A 81 19.11 9.59 5.54
CA ARG A 81 18.77 10.59 4.52
C ARG A 81 17.53 11.44 4.87
N GLY A 82 16.87 11.16 5.99
CA GLY A 82 15.61 11.82 6.38
C GLY A 82 14.42 11.52 5.45
N LEU A 83 14.46 10.39 4.74
CA LEU A 83 13.43 9.97 3.80
C LEU A 83 12.42 9.03 4.46
N THR A 84 11.18 9.04 3.98
CA THR A 84 10.12 8.12 4.40
C THR A 84 9.63 7.26 3.23
N ILE A 85 9.06 6.10 3.53
CA ILE A 85 8.76 5.02 2.58
C ILE A 85 7.34 4.48 2.76
N ALA A 86 6.69 4.10 1.66
CA ALA A 86 5.41 3.40 1.67
C ALA A 86 5.34 2.30 0.59
N THR A 87 4.46 1.30 0.76
CA THR A 87 4.33 0.17 -0.19
C THR A 87 2.94 0.01 -0.83
N ALA A 88 2.90 -0.28 -2.13
CA ALA A 88 1.71 -0.62 -2.90
C ALA A 88 1.77 -2.09 -3.33
N GLU A 89 1.00 -2.95 -2.67
CA GLU A 89 1.17 -4.40 -2.81
C GLU A 89 -0.04 -5.08 -3.43
N SER A 90 0.19 -5.86 -4.49
CA SER A 90 -0.81 -6.75 -5.09
C SER A 90 -0.50 -8.21 -4.68
N LEU A 91 0.29 -8.96 -5.46
CA LEU A 91 0.55 -10.39 -5.20
C LEU A 91 1.20 -10.68 -3.84
N THR A 92 2.04 -9.77 -3.33
CA THR A 92 2.71 -9.96 -2.04
C THR A 92 1.74 -9.78 -0.87
N GLY A 93 0.69 -8.97 -1.01
CA GLY A 93 -0.40 -8.89 -0.03
C GLY A 93 -0.03 -8.25 1.32
N GLY A 94 0.94 -7.34 1.35
CA GLY A 94 1.39 -6.65 2.57
C GLY A 94 2.71 -7.18 3.16
N LEU A 95 3.33 -8.19 2.55
CA LEU A 95 4.59 -8.78 3.01
C LEU A 95 5.79 -7.82 2.91
N VAL A 96 5.84 -6.91 1.92
CA VAL A 96 6.95 -5.94 1.83
C VAL A 96 6.90 -4.96 3.00
N CYS A 97 5.71 -4.45 3.32
CA CYS A 97 5.48 -3.66 4.54
C CYS A 97 5.75 -4.47 5.81
N GLY A 98 5.39 -5.75 5.83
CA GLY A 98 5.68 -6.69 6.91
C GLY A 98 7.18 -6.78 7.24
N GLU A 99 8.03 -7.05 6.25
CA GLU A 99 9.50 -7.08 6.43
C GLU A 99 10.05 -5.72 6.88
N LEU A 100 9.60 -4.61 6.28
CA LEU A 100 10.02 -3.27 6.70
C LEU A 100 9.63 -2.95 8.15
N THR A 101 8.42 -3.31 8.57
CA THR A 101 7.91 -3.01 9.93
C THR A 101 8.40 -3.99 11.00
N ALA A 102 8.96 -5.14 10.61
CA ALA A 102 9.67 -6.03 11.53
C ALA A 102 10.99 -5.44 12.05
N VAL A 103 11.56 -4.44 11.35
CA VAL A 103 12.80 -3.76 11.76
C VAL A 103 12.53 -2.86 12.98
N PRO A 104 13.29 -3.00 14.10
CA PRO A 104 13.17 -2.12 15.25
C PRO A 104 13.39 -0.64 14.87
N GLY A 105 12.41 0.21 15.17
CA GLY A 105 12.45 1.63 14.82
C GLY A 105 11.99 1.98 13.40
N ALA A 106 11.44 1.03 12.64
CA ALA A 106 10.90 1.28 11.29
C ALA A 106 9.91 2.47 11.21
N SER A 107 9.22 2.80 12.30
CA SER A 107 8.28 3.93 12.38
C SER A 107 8.90 5.31 12.14
N VAL A 108 10.23 5.46 12.11
CA VAL A 108 10.88 6.72 11.68
C VAL A 108 10.77 6.95 10.17
N ALA A 109 10.61 5.87 9.40
CA ALA A 109 10.64 5.90 7.94
C ALA A 109 9.36 5.33 7.30
N VAL A 110 8.77 4.26 7.80
CA VAL A 110 7.58 3.64 7.19
C VAL A 110 6.34 4.48 7.48
N ARG A 111 5.72 5.02 6.41
CA ARG A 111 4.47 5.81 6.48
C ARG A 111 3.23 4.93 6.48
N GLY A 112 3.27 3.78 5.80
CA GLY A 112 2.16 2.86 5.67
C GLY A 112 2.19 2.07 4.36
N ALA A 113 1.09 1.40 4.05
CA ALA A 113 0.95 0.59 2.84
C ALA A 113 -0.49 0.60 2.31
N VAL A 114 -0.64 0.26 1.03
CA VAL A 114 -1.92 0.01 0.36
C VAL A 114 -1.85 -1.38 -0.27
N VAL A 115 -2.72 -2.30 0.16
CA VAL A 115 -2.85 -3.62 -0.47
C VAL A 115 -3.91 -3.55 -1.57
N ALA A 116 -3.49 -3.22 -2.79
CA ALA A 116 -4.34 -3.05 -3.97
C ALA A 116 -4.49 -4.39 -4.74
N TYR A 117 -5.03 -5.40 -4.05
CA TYR A 117 -5.10 -6.78 -4.55
C TYR A 117 -5.97 -6.91 -5.82
N ALA A 118 -7.20 -6.39 -5.78
CA ALA A 118 -8.08 -6.33 -6.94
C ALA A 118 -7.76 -5.13 -7.86
N THR A 119 -8.02 -5.27 -9.16
CA THR A 119 -7.66 -4.27 -10.19
C THR A 119 -8.33 -2.92 -9.97
N ASP A 120 -9.60 -2.91 -9.57
CA ASP A 120 -10.35 -1.69 -9.22
C ASP A 120 -9.71 -0.90 -8.07
N ARG A 121 -9.05 -1.58 -7.12
CA ARG A 121 -8.33 -0.95 -6.01
C ARG A 121 -7.06 -0.22 -6.47
N LYS A 122 -6.45 -0.62 -7.58
CA LYS A 122 -5.28 0.07 -8.16
C LYS A 122 -5.70 1.48 -8.64
N ALA A 123 -6.83 1.61 -9.32
CA ALA A 123 -7.39 2.92 -9.65
C ALA A 123 -7.87 3.67 -8.40
N ALA A 124 -8.75 3.06 -7.60
CA ALA A 124 -9.42 3.76 -6.50
C ALA A 124 -8.46 4.26 -5.40
N LEU A 125 -7.45 3.48 -5.02
CA LEU A 125 -6.58 3.78 -3.88
C LEU A 125 -5.22 4.37 -4.27
N LEU A 126 -4.70 3.98 -5.44
CA LEU A 126 -3.37 4.39 -5.92
C LEU A 126 -3.42 5.34 -7.12
N GLN A 127 -4.62 5.68 -7.62
CA GLN A 127 -4.82 6.59 -8.75
C GLN A 127 -4.10 6.12 -10.03
N VAL A 128 -3.96 4.81 -10.20
CA VAL A 128 -3.52 4.22 -11.47
C VAL A 128 -4.58 4.53 -12.54
N PRO A 129 -4.23 5.09 -13.71
CA PRO A 129 -5.22 5.47 -14.71
C PRO A 129 -6.05 4.28 -15.21
N ASP A 130 -7.38 4.41 -15.23
CA ASP A 130 -8.28 3.35 -15.74
C ASP A 130 -7.96 2.96 -17.19
N ALA A 131 -7.59 3.94 -18.02
CA ALA A 131 -7.17 3.70 -19.40
C ALA A 131 -5.89 2.82 -19.50
N LEU A 132 -4.97 2.95 -18.54
CA LEU A 132 -3.76 2.12 -18.49
C LEU A 132 -4.12 0.69 -18.06
N LEU A 133 -4.98 0.53 -17.06
CA LEU A 133 -5.47 -0.78 -16.62
C LEU A 133 -6.27 -1.50 -17.71
N ALA A 134 -7.00 -0.75 -18.56
CA ALA A 134 -7.74 -1.30 -19.69
C ALA A 134 -6.84 -1.69 -20.88
N ASP A 135 -5.78 -0.93 -21.17
CA ASP A 135 -4.84 -1.19 -22.28
C ASP A 135 -3.79 -2.27 -21.95
N ARG A 136 -3.30 -2.30 -20.69
CA ARG A 136 -2.17 -3.15 -20.27
C ARG A 136 -2.51 -4.26 -19.29
N GLY A 137 -3.71 -4.24 -18.71
CA GLY A 137 -4.09 -5.16 -17.63
C GLY A 137 -3.41 -4.81 -16.29
N ALA A 138 -3.61 -5.63 -15.27
CA ALA A 138 -3.13 -5.35 -13.91
C ALA A 138 -1.65 -5.73 -13.67
N VAL A 139 -1.03 -6.49 -14.58
CA VAL A 139 0.31 -7.08 -14.46
C VAL A 139 1.20 -6.52 -15.58
N ASP A 140 1.67 -5.29 -15.36
CA ASP A 140 2.49 -4.54 -16.31
C ASP A 140 3.42 -3.57 -15.58
N GLY A 141 4.56 -3.23 -16.20
CA GLY A 141 5.56 -2.32 -15.64
C GLY A 141 5.08 -0.88 -15.50
N ASP A 142 4.26 -0.38 -16.42
CA ASP A 142 3.64 0.95 -16.30
C ASP A 142 2.67 1.01 -15.12
N VAL A 143 1.94 -0.08 -14.87
CA VAL A 143 1.04 -0.22 -13.72
C VAL A 143 1.84 -0.31 -12.41
N ALA A 144 2.95 -1.05 -12.38
CA ALA A 144 3.84 -1.09 -11.22
C ALA A 144 4.39 0.31 -10.87
N ARG A 145 4.89 1.05 -11.87
CA ARG A 145 5.31 2.46 -11.71
C ARG A 145 4.19 3.35 -11.21
N ALA A 146 3.01 3.29 -11.82
CA ALA A 146 1.85 4.08 -11.39
C ALA A 146 1.44 3.75 -9.94
N MET A 147 1.50 2.49 -9.53
CA MET A 147 1.27 2.06 -8.14
C MET A 147 2.32 2.66 -7.17
N ALA A 148 3.59 2.67 -7.55
CA ALA A 148 4.68 3.22 -6.73
C ALA A 148 4.56 4.74 -6.55
N VAL A 149 4.28 5.48 -7.63
CA VAL A 149 3.98 6.93 -7.58
C VAL A 149 2.70 7.19 -6.78
N GLY A 150 1.68 6.35 -6.95
CA GLY A 150 0.41 6.42 -6.25
C GLY A 150 0.56 6.36 -4.72
N VAL A 151 1.33 5.40 -4.21
CA VAL A 151 1.46 5.23 -2.75
C VAL A 151 2.26 6.35 -2.08
N ARG A 152 3.27 6.91 -2.77
CA ARG A 152 3.97 8.12 -2.29
C ARG A 152 3.01 9.25 -2.01
N ARG A 153 2.12 9.52 -2.97
CA ARG A 153 1.10 10.57 -2.87
C ARG A 153 0.08 10.26 -1.79
N ALA A 154 -0.38 9.01 -1.69
CA ALA A 154 -1.37 8.59 -0.71
C ALA A 154 -0.87 8.63 0.74
N MET A 155 0.42 8.32 0.98
CA MET A 155 1.01 8.21 2.33
C MET A 155 1.91 9.39 2.72
N LEU A 156 2.05 10.38 1.82
CA LEU A 156 2.99 11.50 1.94
C LEU A 156 4.42 10.98 2.22
N ALA A 157 4.91 10.11 1.32
CA ALA A 157 6.21 9.45 1.43
C ALA A 157 7.15 9.83 0.28
N GLU A 158 8.44 10.00 0.58
CA GLU A 158 9.48 10.31 -0.40
C GLU A 158 9.80 9.12 -1.31
N ILE A 159 9.64 7.89 -0.81
CA ILE A 159 9.86 6.62 -1.52
C ILE A 159 8.55 5.82 -1.60
N GLY A 160 8.26 5.26 -2.77
CA GLY A 160 7.16 4.30 -2.97
C GLY A 160 7.67 3.02 -3.60
N VAL A 161 7.36 1.88 -3.00
CA VAL A 161 7.69 0.55 -3.55
C VAL A 161 6.40 -0.12 -4.00
N ALA A 162 6.37 -0.74 -5.18
CA ALA A 162 5.19 -1.45 -5.67
C ALA A 162 5.48 -2.88 -6.16
N THR A 163 4.48 -3.75 -6.03
CA THR A 163 4.51 -5.13 -6.52
C THR A 163 3.20 -5.49 -7.25
N THR A 164 3.30 -5.98 -8.48
CA THR A 164 2.19 -6.61 -9.22
C THR A 164 2.69 -7.81 -10.02
N GLY A 165 1.85 -8.82 -10.27
CA GLY A 165 2.33 -10.09 -10.82
C GLY A 165 1.41 -11.28 -10.60
N VAL A 166 1.73 -12.40 -11.25
CA VAL A 166 0.98 -13.65 -11.19
C VAL A 166 1.72 -14.66 -10.30
N ALA A 167 1.32 -14.74 -9.04
CA ALA A 167 1.84 -15.75 -8.10
C ALA A 167 1.24 -17.16 -8.28
N GLY A 168 0.35 -17.37 -9.26
CA GLY A 168 -0.30 -18.66 -9.51
C GLY A 168 -1.33 -19.08 -8.45
N PRO A 169 -1.84 -20.33 -8.52
CA PRO A 169 -1.32 -21.43 -9.36
C PRO A 169 -1.66 -21.34 -10.86
N GLU A 170 -2.61 -20.48 -11.25
CA GLU A 170 -3.05 -20.33 -12.64
C GLU A 170 -2.48 -19.03 -13.29
N PRO A 171 -2.29 -19.00 -14.62
CA PRO A 171 -2.04 -17.77 -15.37
C PRO A 171 -3.17 -16.74 -15.19
N GLN A 172 -2.86 -15.45 -15.38
CA GLN A 172 -3.85 -14.37 -15.31
C GLN A 172 -3.64 -13.38 -16.46
N ASP A 173 -4.70 -12.95 -17.13
CA ASP A 173 -4.68 -11.92 -18.18
C ASP A 173 -3.61 -12.16 -19.28
N GLY A 174 -3.40 -13.43 -19.63
CA GLY A 174 -2.38 -13.87 -20.61
C GLY A 174 -0.94 -13.90 -20.09
N LYS A 175 -0.68 -13.48 -18.84
CA LYS A 175 0.63 -13.57 -18.18
C LYS A 175 0.79 -14.91 -17.46
N THR A 176 1.95 -15.53 -17.63
CA THR A 176 2.31 -16.80 -17.00
C THR A 176 2.55 -16.64 -15.50
N VAL A 177 2.37 -17.73 -14.74
CA VAL A 177 2.81 -17.81 -13.34
C VAL A 177 4.30 -17.49 -13.26
N GLY A 178 4.69 -16.67 -12.28
CA GLY A 178 6.06 -16.19 -12.12
C GLY A 178 6.35 -14.85 -12.79
N THR A 179 5.49 -14.34 -13.69
CA THR A 179 5.62 -12.99 -14.23
C THR A 179 5.29 -11.96 -13.16
N VAL A 180 6.27 -11.14 -12.78
CA VAL A 180 6.18 -10.13 -11.73
C VAL A 180 6.82 -8.82 -12.18
N PHE A 181 6.19 -7.70 -11.85
CA PHE A 181 6.75 -6.37 -11.97
C PHE A 181 6.92 -5.76 -10.58
N ILE A 182 8.13 -5.31 -10.28
CA ILE A 182 8.43 -4.48 -9.12
C ILE A 182 8.80 -3.07 -9.57
N ALA A 183 8.46 -2.07 -8.77
CA ALA A 183 8.84 -0.69 -9.05
C ALA A 183 9.22 0.07 -7.78
N VAL A 184 10.13 1.02 -7.92
CA VAL A 184 10.52 1.96 -6.88
C VAL A 184 10.46 3.37 -7.46
N SER A 185 9.58 4.19 -6.91
CA SER A 185 9.50 5.62 -7.19
C SER A 185 10.25 6.38 -6.10
N GLY A 186 11.21 7.22 -6.48
CA GLY A 186 12.00 8.04 -5.56
C GLY A 186 11.95 9.54 -5.90
N PRO A 187 12.68 10.39 -5.16
CA PRO A 187 12.74 11.83 -5.45
C PRO A 187 13.33 12.17 -6.82
N ALA A 188 14.29 11.37 -7.31
CA ALA A 188 15.04 11.65 -8.54
C ALA A 188 14.59 10.83 -9.76
N THR A 189 14.11 9.60 -9.56
CA THR A 189 13.78 8.68 -10.66
C THR A 189 12.75 7.63 -10.22
N ASP A 190 12.08 7.02 -11.21
CA ASP A 190 11.24 5.83 -11.06
C ASP A 190 11.93 4.66 -11.78
N VAL A 191 12.20 3.58 -11.06
CA VAL A 191 12.79 2.34 -11.61
C VAL A 191 11.75 1.22 -11.60
N VAL A 192 11.74 0.40 -12.65
CA VAL A 192 10.84 -0.75 -12.81
C VAL A 192 11.67 -1.95 -13.28
N GLU A 193 11.43 -3.12 -12.70
CA GLU A 193 12.02 -4.38 -13.15
C GLU A 193 10.92 -5.41 -13.43
N GLU A 194 11.04 -6.12 -14.55
CA GLU A 194 10.28 -7.33 -14.86
C GLU A 194 11.08 -8.56 -14.41
N LEU A 195 10.40 -9.48 -13.75
CA LEU A 195 10.96 -10.70 -13.19
C LEU A 195 10.18 -11.91 -13.71
N HIS A 196 10.90 -13.00 -13.97
CA HIS A 196 10.33 -14.32 -14.28
C HIS A 196 10.76 -15.30 -13.19
N LEU A 197 9.98 -15.33 -12.11
CA LEU A 197 10.25 -16.14 -10.92
C LEU A 197 9.72 -17.57 -11.11
N SER A 198 10.24 -18.52 -10.33
CA SER A 198 9.89 -19.95 -10.43
C SER A 198 9.48 -20.50 -9.06
N GLY A 199 8.81 -21.65 -9.07
CA GLY A 199 8.30 -22.30 -7.85
C GLY A 199 6.81 -22.04 -7.60
N ASP A 200 6.38 -22.32 -6.37
CA ASP A 200 5.00 -22.19 -5.95
C ASP A 200 4.60 -20.74 -5.58
N ARG A 201 3.32 -20.57 -5.23
CA ARG A 201 2.75 -19.27 -4.85
C ARG A 201 3.41 -18.62 -3.63
N ALA A 202 3.94 -19.39 -2.69
CA ALA A 202 4.65 -18.87 -1.53
C ALA A 202 6.08 -18.45 -1.92
N GLN A 203 6.77 -19.27 -2.71
CA GLN A 203 8.12 -18.99 -3.22
C GLN A 203 8.15 -17.71 -4.06
N ILE A 204 7.29 -17.61 -5.09
CA ILE A 204 7.18 -16.42 -5.96
C ILE A 204 6.91 -15.15 -5.14
N ARG A 205 6.05 -15.22 -4.11
CA ARG A 205 5.76 -14.07 -3.23
C ARG A 205 6.96 -13.68 -2.37
N ALA A 206 7.69 -14.65 -1.80
CA ALA A 206 8.88 -14.40 -1.00
C ALA A 206 10.02 -13.79 -1.83
N GLU A 207 10.29 -14.35 -3.01
CA GLU A 207 11.28 -13.82 -3.96
C GLU A 207 10.92 -12.41 -4.44
N THR A 208 9.64 -12.14 -4.71
CA THR A 208 9.14 -10.79 -5.04
C THR A 208 9.45 -9.78 -3.93
N VAL A 209 9.23 -10.14 -2.67
CA VAL A 209 9.53 -9.26 -1.52
C VAL A 209 11.03 -8.97 -1.43
N GLN A 210 11.85 -10.00 -1.55
CA GLN A 210 13.30 -9.88 -1.52
C GLN A 210 13.83 -9.01 -2.67
N ALA A 211 13.27 -9.15 -3.88
CA ALA A 211 13.62 -8.34 -5.05
C ALA A 211 13.19 -6.88 -4.88
N ALA A 212 11.96 -6.62 -4.41
CA ALA A 212 11.46 -5.27 -4.15
C ALA A 212 12.32 -4.51 -3.11
N LEU A 213 12.77 -5.19 -2.06
CA LEU A 213 13.66 -4.61 -1.04
C LEU A 213 15.08 -4.36 -1.57
N ARG A 214 15.64 -5.26 -2.42
CA ARG A 214 16.91 -5.03 -3.13
C ARG A 214 16.84 -3.78 -4.00
N LEU A 215 15.84 -3.70 -4.88
CA LEU A 215 15.67 -2.56 -5.78
C LEU A 215 15.53 -1.24 -5.00
N CYS A 216 14.78 -1.25 -3.90
CA CYS A 216 14.63 -0.07 -3.05
C CYS A 216 15.95 0.38 -2.41
N ARG A 217 16.75 -0.56 -1.88
CA ARG A 217 18.09 -0.28 -1.35
C ARG A 217 18.99 0.31 -2.43
N ASP A 218 18.97 -0.25 -3.64
CA ASP A 218 19.88 0.15 -4.71
C ASP A 218 19.55 1.54 -5.27
N VAL A 219 18.26 1.88 -5.41
CA VAL A 219 17.80 3.25 -5.71
C VAL A 219 18.19 4.24 -4.61
N LEU A 220 18.05 3.85 -3.34
CA LEU A 220 18.48 4.68 -2.20
C LEU A 220 19.99 4.93 -2.21
N ARG A 221 20.81 3.92 -2.52
CA ARG A 221 22.27 4.04 -2.63
C ARG A 221 22.72 4.96 -3.77
N GLN A 222 22.00 4.97 -4.90
CA GLN A 222 22.31 5.78 -6.08
C GLN A 222 21.94 7.26 -5.94
N SER A 223 21.05 7.62 -5.00
CA SER A 223 20.52 8.98 -4.84
C SER A 223 21.44 9.90 -4.00
N SER A 224 22.74 9.92 -4.31
CA SER A 224 23.82 10.55 -3.53
C SER A 224 24.57 11.64 -4.28
#